data_AF-A0A915V139-F1
#
_entry.id   AF-A0A915V139-F1
#
_cell.length_a   1.000
_cell.length_b   1.000
_cell.length_c   1.000
_cell.angle_alpha   90.00
_cell.angle_beta   90.00
_cell.angle_gamma   90.00
#
_symmetry.space_group_name_H-M   'P 1'
#
loop_
_entity.id
_entity.type
_entity.pdbx_description
1 polymer ?
#
loop_
_entity_poly.entity_id
_entity_poly.type
_entity_poly.pdbx_seq_one_letter_code
_entity_poly.pdbx_strand_id
1 'polypeptide(L)'
;MLKISSNKRYLVHEDGKPFFYLGDTTWEIFHRLNRSEAEWFLRDRAAKGFTVMQSVVLAEEDGLNDPNPYGHRPLIDNDPTRPNEAYFEHVDYIINVMASLGMWCGLLPTWGDKWNVKWGVGPEIFTPENARLYGEFLGRRYRDKPIIWILGGDRPIEKPEHRDILNAMAAGLRAGDAGRHLITFHPVGGRSSADDWHAADWLDFNMCQSGHARNTPNWQCIARDYALTPTKPCMDGEPAYEDHPAAFNIENGYIEAYDNRKSLYWALFAGAHGHTYGCHPIWQFFTLGRPPKSFCRHTWQEAMHFPGSGQMQHARRLIESRPFLSRIPDPSLIVGEAGTGVHHVQATRDVDGSYAFVYCPTIKPVTVDLSKLRGEMLDVHWYDPRTGAAHRAGRVKNDGPREFTPPRIWPDWVLVLDDAGAKYPTPDSTRYD
;
A
#
# COMPACT_ATOMS: atom_id res chain seq x y z
N MET A 1 5.07 18.70 3.17
CA MET A 1 4.47 17.89 2.08
C MET A 1 5.37 16.71 1.72
N LEU A 2 4.87 15.74 0.93
CA LEU A 2 5.66 14.62 0.38
C LEU A 2 6.20 14.96 -1.02
N LYS A 3 7.34 14.37 -1.37
CA LYS A 3 8.00 14.50 -2.67
C LYS A 3 8.56 13.17 -3.12
N ILE A 4 8.81 13.04 -4.42
CA ILE A 4 9.60 11.96 -4.99
C ILE A 4 11.08 12.17 -4.61
N SER A 5 11.75 11.11 -4.16
CA SER A 5 13.18 11.14 -3.82
C SER A 5 14.06 11.49 -5.03
N SER A 6 15.29 11.93 -4.79
CA SER A 6 16.25 12.29 -5.85
C SER A 6 16.53 11.14 -6.83
N ASN A 7 16.58 9.90 -6.33
CA ASN A 7 16.75 8.69 -7.15
C ASN A 7 15.45 8.19 -7.80
N LYS A 8 14.32 8.87 -7.57
CA LYS A 8 13.00 8.56 -8.12
C LYS A 8 12.47 7.16 -7.79
N ARG A 9 12.96 6.55 -6.70
CA ARG A 9 12.51 5.22 -6.23
C ARG A 9 11.65 5.26 -4.98
N TYR A 10 11.64 6.37 -4.26
CA TYR A 10 11.04 6.47 -2.94
C TYR A 10 10.23 7.75 -2.77
N LEU A 11 9.46 7.79 -1.67
CA LEU A 11 8.82 8.99 -1.19
C LEU A 11 9.63 9.56 -0.02
N VAL A 12 9.71 10.89 0.06
CA VAL A 12 10.38 11.62 1.13
C VAL A 12 9.52 12.78 1.61
N HIS A 13 9.73 13.18 2.85
CA HIS A 13 9.27 14.47 3.35
C HIS A 13 10.08 15.61 2.70
N GLU A 14 9.58 16.85 2.82
CA GLU A 14 10.26 18.05 2.32
C GLU A 14 11.66 18.26 2.88
N ASP A 15 11.94 17.78 4.08
CA ASP A 15 13.27 17.82 4.72
C ASP A 15 14.20 16.68 4.25
N GLY A 16 13.75 15.85 3.31
CA GLY A 16 14.50 14.72 2.76
C GLY A 16 14.38 13.43 3.57
N LYS A 17 13.69 13.43 4.73
CA LYS A 17 13.50 12.20 5.51
C LYS A 17 12.67 11.18 4.73
N PRO A 18 13.03 9.89 4.74
CA PRO A 18 12.26 8.85 4.10
C PRO A 18 10.83 8.76 4.63
N PHE A 19 9.88 8.54 3.72
CA PHE A 19 8.50 8.23 4.05
C PHE A 19 8.18 6.79 3.61
N PHE A 20 8.03 5.89 4.58
CA PHE A 20 7.50 4.55 4.32
C PHE A 20 5.97 4.67 4.16
N TYR A 21 5.45 4.34 2.96
CA TYR A 21 4.01 4.24 2.74
C TYR A 21 3.51 2.91 3.32
N LEU A 22 2.92 2.94 4.51
CA LEU A 22 2.24 1.80 5.11
C LEU A 22 0.73 2.08 5.11
N GLY A 23 0.06 1.57 4.09
CA GLY A 23 -1.36 1.79 3.83
C GLY A 23 -2.27 0.83 4.57
N ASP A 24 -3.44 1.27 5.01
CA ASP A 24 -4.61 0.40 5.23
C ASP A 24 -5.74 0.79 4.27
N THR A 25 -6.51 -0.20 3.84
CA THR A 25 -7.66 -0.05 2.95
C THR A 25 -8.92 0.29 3.74
N THR A 26 -9.42 1.51 3.57
CA THR A 26 -10.57 2.07 4.32
C THR A 26 -11.60 2.68 3.36
N TRP A 27 -11.92 1.97 2.28
CA TRP A 27 -12.68 2.50 1.15
C TRP A 27 -13.95 3.24 1.55
N GLU A 28 -14.71 2.66 2.48
CA GLU A 28 -16.04 3.13 2.82
C GLU A 28 -16.10 4.06 4.07
N ILE A 29 -14.94 4.50 4.60
CA ILE A 29 -14.85 5.16 5.92
C ILE A 29 -15.74 6.41 6.06
N PHE A 30 -15.83 7.24 5.02
CA PHE A 30 -16.51 8.52 5.09
C PHE A 30 -18.03 8.42 5.18
N HIS A 31 -18.62 7.33 4.69
CA HIS A 31 -20.08 7.15 4.71
C HIS A 31 -20.53 6.01 5.64
N ARG A 32 -19.65 5.08 6.03
CA ARG A 32 -20.00 4.00 6.96
C ARG A 32 -19.81 4.37 8.43
N LEU A 33 -18.78 5.14 8.76
CA LEU A 33 -18.42 5.41 10.16
C LEU A 33 -18.87 6.79 10.62
N ASN A 34 -19.37 6.84 11.86
CA ASN A 34 -19.57 8.11 12.54
C ASN A 34 -18.23 8.64 13.08
N ARG A 35 -18.21 9.88 13.59
CA ARG A 35 -16.97 10.53 14.05
C ARG A 35 -16.24 9.76 15.15
N SER A 36 -16.97 9.21 16.14
CA SER A 36 -16.37 8.45 17.24
C SER A 36 -15.83 7.08 16.80
N GLU A 37 -16.53 6.41 15.90
CA GLU A 37 -16.08 5.13 15.33
C GLU A 37 -14.83 5.31 14.48
N ALA A 38 -14.83 6.34 13.61
CA ALA A 38 -13.68 6.68 12.79
C ALA A 38 -12.47 7.02 13.65
N GLU A 39 -12.63 7.82 14.72
CA GLU A 39 -11.54 8.14 15.63
C GLU A 39 -11.00 6.90 16.36
N TRP A 40 -11.88 6.04 16.86
CA TRP A 40 -11.47 4.79 17.52
C TRP A 40 -10.65 3.90 16.58
N PHE A 41 -11.15 3.69 15.37
CA PHE A 41 -10.44 2.91 14.33
C PHE A 41 -9.09 3.54 13.98
N LEU A 42 -9.04 4.85 13.73
CA LEU A 42 -7.81 5.53 13.34
C LEU A 42 -6.75 5.53 14.45
N ARG A 43 -7.15 5.58 15.72
CA ARG A 43 -6.22 5.43 16.86
C ARG A 43 -5.59 4.04 16.91
N ASP A 44 -6.35 2.98 16.61
CA ASP A 44 -5.80 1.63 16.48
C ASP A 44 -4.77 1.55 15.34
N ARG A 45 -5.06 2.14 14.18
CA ARG A 45 -4.11 2.15 13.05
C ARG A 45 -2.85 2.96 13.33
N ALA A 46 -2.98 4.10 14.00
CA ALA A 46 -1.85 4.88 14.45
C ALA A 46 -0.97 4.09 15.45
N ALA A 47 -1.58 3.39 16.40
CA ALA A 47 -0.86 2.54 17.36
C ALA A 47 -0.13 1.36 16.70
N LYS A 48 -0.61 0.91 15.54
CA LYS A 48 0.03 -0.11 14.69
C LYS A 48 0.99 0.48 13.65
N GLY A 49 1.27 1.78 13.70
CA GLY A 49 2.30 2.42 12.89
C GLY A 49 1.95 2.58 11.40
N PHE A 50 0.68 2.45 11.03
CA PHE A 50 0.22 2.83 9.68
C PHE A 50 0.51 4.31 9.42
N THR A 51 0.81 4.65 8.16
CA THR A 51 1.11 6.03 7.75
C THR A 51 0.12 6.59 6.76
N VAL A 52 -0.65 5.74 6.07
CA VAL A 52 -1.64 6.16 5.07
C VAL A 52 -2.93 5.37 5.24
N MET A 53 -4.07 6.04 5.24
CA MET A 53 -5.39 5.40 5.11
C MET A 53 -5.93 5.68 3.72
N GLN A 54 -6.15 4.65 2.90
CA GLN A 54 -6.71 4.85 1.57
C GLN A 54 -8.25 4.86 1.66
N SER A 55 -8.88 5.96 1.25
CA SER A 55 -10.30 6.25 1.51
C SER A 55 -10.95 6.92 0.31
N VAL A 56 -12.25 6.66 0.06
CA VAL A 56 -12.94 7.11 -1.15
C VAL A 56 -14.04 8.10 -0.83
N VAL A 57 -14.01 9.29 -1.45
CA VAL A 57 -15.05 10.32 -1.24
C VAL A 57 -16.39 9.88 -1.84
N LEU A 58 -16.41 9.48 -3.12
CA LEU A 58 -17.59 8.90 -3.77
C LEU A 58 -17.41 7.38 -3.85
N ALA A 59 -17.76 6.69 -2.78
CA ALA A 59 -17.38 5.29 -2.55
C ALA A 59 -18.23 4.26 -3.32
N GLU A 60 -17.78 3.00 -3.39
CA GLU A 60 -18.34 1.96 -4.27
C GLU A 60 -19.72 1.49 -3.80
N GLU A 61 -19.83 1.15 -2.51
CA GLU A 61 -21.00 0.47 -1.95
C GLU A 61 -22.17 1.44 -1.72
N ASP A 62 -22.78 1.85 -2.84
CA ASP A 62 -23.87 2.84 -2.95
C ASP A 62 -23.53 4.21 -2.31
N GLY A 63 -22.25 4.60 -2.29
CA GLY A 63 -21.78 5.80 -1.62
C GLY A 63 -22.35 7.14 -2.14
N LEU A 64 -23.06 7.13 -3.28
CA LEU A 64 -23.83 8.28 -3.77
C LEU A 64 -25.21 8.40 -3.11
N ASN A 65 -25.85 7.28 -2.79
CA ASN A 65 -27.25 7.25 -2.31
C ASN A 65 -27.39 6.82 -0.85
N ASP A 66 -26.51 5.97 -0.33
CA ASP A 66 -26.44 5.63 1.09
C ASP A 66 -25.75 6.76 1.86
N PRO A 67 -26.47 7.52 2.70
CA PRO A 67 -25.89 8.66 3.39
C PRO A 67 -24.86 8.22 4.43
N ASN A 68 -24.03 9.17 4.83
CA ASN A 68 -23.22 9.01 6.05
C ASN A 68 -24.12 8.85 7.30
N PRO A 69 -23.57 8.52 8.48
CA PRO A 69 -24.38 8.29 9.69
C PRO A 69 -25.16 9.51 10.20
N TYR A 70 -24.96 10.67 9.58
CA TYR A 70 -25.68 11.92 9.87
C TYR A 70 -26.76 12.23 8.83
N GLY A 71 -27.02 11.34 7.87
CA GLY A 71 -28.05 11.50 6.85
C GLY A 71 -27.61 12.33 5.63
N HIS A 72 -26.32 12.66 5.51
CA HIS A 72 -25.81 13.46 4.39
C HIS A 72 -25.29 12.58 3.26
N ARG A 73 -25.68 12.90 2.03
CA ARG A 73 -25.13 12.34 0.79
C ARG A 73 -24.02 13.24 0.25
N PRO A 74 -23.04 12.74 -0.52
CA PRO A 74 -21.88 13.53 -0.93
C PRO A 74 -22.21 14.65 -1.93
N LEU A 75 -23.21 14.45 -2.78
CA LEU A 75 -23.58 15.37 -3.85
C LEU A 75 -25.08 15.68 -3.78
N ILE A 76 -25.46 16.89 -4.17
CA ILE A 76 -26.86 17.26 -4.37
C ILE A 76 -27.28 16.81 -5.77
N ASP A 77 -28.36 16.03 -5.86
CA ASP A 77 -28.90 15.46 -7.11
C ASP A 77 -27.87 14.60 -7.90
N ASN A 78 -26.88 14.02 -7.21
CA ASN A 78 -25.75 13.28 -7.81
C ASN A 78 -24.94 14.08 -8.85
N ASP A 79 -24.97 15.42 -8.78
CA ASP A 79 -24.22 16.31 -9.66
C ASP A 79 -22.81 16.61 -9.06
N PRO A 80 -21.71 16.20 -9.71
CA PRO A 80 -20.35 16.47 -9.22
C PRO A 80 -20.01 17.97 -9.04
N THR A 81 -20.76 18.86 -9.68
CA THR A 81 -20.58 20.31 -9.53
C THR A 81 -21.28 20.89 -8.31
N ARG A 82 -22.07 20.08 -7.60
CA ARG A 82 -22.89 20.48 -6.44
C ARG A 82 -22.55 19.61 -5.20
N PRO A 83 -21.32 19.69 -4.67
CA PRO A 83 -20.96 18.98 -3.45
C PRO A 83 -21.81 19.43 -2.26
N ASN A 84 -22.20 18.50 -1.40
CA ASN A 84 -22.97 18.77 -0.19
C ASN A 84 -22.02 19.10 0.99
N GLU A 85 -21.98 20.37 1.40
CA GLU A 85 -21.08 20.85 2.45
C GLU A 85 -21.15 20.01 3.74
N ALA A 86 -22.35 19.62 4.18
CA ALA A 86 -22.52 18.87 5.44
C ALA A 86 -21.95 17.44 5.37
N TYR A 87 -21.82 16.86 4.18
CA TYR A 87 -21.07 15.61 3.99
C TYR A 87 -19.57 15.87 4.05
N PHE A 88 -19.10 16.91 3.36
CA PHE A 88 -17.69 17.26 3.30
C PHE A 88 -17.12 17.74 4.64
N GLU A 89 -17.91 18.35 5.52
CA GLU A 89 -17.51 18.63 6.91
C GLU A 89 -17.20 17.34 7.71
N HIS A 90 -17.84 16.22 7.38
CA HIS A 90 -17.53 14.93 7.98
C HIS A 90 -16.26 14.31 7.38
N VAL A 91 -16.06 14.44 6.07
CA VAL A 91 -14.79 14.06 5.41
C VAL A 91 -13.61 14.85 5.99
N ASP A 92 -13.77 16.17 6.17
CA ASP A 92 -12.78 17.04 6.79
C ASP A 92 -12.44 16.58 8.21
N TYR A 93 -13.45 16.26 9.02
CA TYR A 93 -13.24 15.77 10.37
C TYR A 93 -12.34 14.53 10.38
N ILE A 94 -12.66 13.53 9.55
CA ILE A 94 -11.92 12.27 9.50
C ILE A 94 -10.48 12.52 9.01
N ILE A 95 -10.28 13.33 7.97
CA ILE A 95 -8.93 13.69 7.48
C ILE A 95 -8.14 14.46 8.56
N ASN A 96 -8.79 15.33 9.34
CA ASN A 96 -8.14 16.03 10.45
C ASN A 96 -7.73 15.08 11.58
N VAL A 97 -8.54 14.05 11.86
CA VAL A 97 -8.18 13.01 12.83
C VAL A 97 -6.96 12.24 12.33
N MET A 98 -6.94 11.80 11.07
CA MET A 98 -5.77 11.16 10.45
C MET A 98 -4.51 12.03 10.61
N ALA A 99 -4.62 13.31 10.25
CA ALA A 99 -3.52 14.27 10.36
C ALA A 99 -3.02 14.44 11.81
N SER A 100 -3.93 14.54 12.78
CA SER A 100 -3.59 14.68 14.21
C SER A 100 -2.86 13.46 14.77
N LEU A 101 -3.03 12.30 14.14
CA LEU A 101 -2.36 11.04 14.50
C LEU A 101 -1.08 10.81 13.67
N GLY A 102 -0.67 11.78 12.86
CA GLY A 102 0.53 11.68 12.02
C GLY A 102 0.35 10.82 10.75
N MET A 103 -0.89 10.52 10.37
CA MET A 103 -1.23 9.76 9.17
C MET A 103 -1.65 10.67 8.01
N TRP A 104 -1.43 10.18 6.80
CA TRP A 104 -1.88 10.75 5.54
C TRP A 104 -3.19 10.08 5.10
N CYS A 105 -4.01 10.80 4.33
CA CYS A 105 -5.13 10.19 3.60
C CYS A 105 -4.71 9.94 2.15
N GLY A 106 -4.71 8.68 1.73
CA GLY A 106 -4.72 8.30 0.31
C GLY A 106 -6.12 8.54 -0.22
N LEU A 107 -6.39 9.76 -0.69
CA LEU A 107 -7.72 10.25 -0.98
C LEU A 107 -8.09 9.95 -2.43
N LEU A 108 -9.04 9.04 -2.62
CA LEU A 108 -9.67 8.81 -3.91
C LEU A 108 -10.82 9.81 -4.10
N PRO A 109 -10.79 10.67 -5.11
CA PRO A 109 -11.91 11.56 -5.43
C PRO A 109 -13.21 10.79 -5.67
N THR A 110 -13.12 9.61 -6.28
CA THR A 110 -14.26 8.77 -6.62
C THR A 110 -13.80 7.34 -6.83
N TRP A 111 -14.69 6.38 -6.60
CA TRP A 111 -14.53 5.03 -7.14
C TRP A 111 -14.84 5.00 -8.64
N GLY A 112 -14.39 3.95 -9.31
CA GLY A 112 -14.40 3.92 -10.77
C GLY A 112 -15.76 3.71 -11.41
N ASP A 113 -16.72 3.12 -10.70
CA ASP A 113 -18.08 2.90 -11.20
C ASP A 113 -18.84 4.19 -11.52
N LYS A 114 -18.28 5.36 -11.17
CA LYS A 114 -18.83 6.69 -11.46
C LYS A 114 -18.33 7.27 -12.78
N TRP A 115 -17.33 6.66 -13.42
CA TRP A 115 -16.82 7.04 -14.75
C TRP A 115 -16.71 5.87 -15.74
N ASN A 116 -16.72 4.63 -15.25
CA ASN A 116 -16.95 3.41 -16.03
C ASN A 116 -17.64 2.40 -15.11
N VAL A 117 -18.96 2.19 -15.26
CA VAL A 117 -19.69 1.28 -14.36
C VAL A 117 -18.99 -0.08 -14.37
N LYS A 118 -18.99 -0.79 -15.50
CA LYS A 118 -18.52 -2.18 -15.70
C LYS A 118 -19.06 -3.22 -14.70
N TRP A 119 -18.88 -2.99 -13.40
CA TRP A 119 -19.55 -3.64 -12.25
C TRP A 119 -19.78 -2.61 -11.11
N GLY A 120 -20.53 -2.98 -10.08
CA GLY A 120 -20.87 -2.08 -8.97
C GLY A 120 -22.19 -1.34 -9.19
N VAL A 121 -22.50 -0.39 -8.30
CA VAL A 121 -23.82 0.27 -8.25
C VAL A 121 -23.93 1.40 -9.27
N GLY A 122 -22.83 2.12 -9.53
CA GLY A 122 -22.83 3.31 -10.39
C GLY A 122 -23.65 4.46 -9.77
N PRO A 123 -24.30 5.32 -10.60
CA PRO A 123 -24.19 5.41 -12.05
C PRO A 123 -22.90 6.13 -12.51
N GLU A 124 -22.64 6.11 -13.81
CA GLU A 124 -21.69 7.04 -14.44
C GLU A 124 -22.23 8.48 -14.35
N ILE A 125 -21.51 9.35 -13.64
CA ILE A 125 -21.90 10.77 -13.40
C ILE A 125 -20.87 11.77 -13.92
N PHE A 126 -19.69 11.30 -14.33
CA PHE A 126 -18.61 12.17 -14.77
C PHE A 126 -18.58 12.38 -16.28
N THR A 127 -18.37 13.64 -16.66
CA THR A 127 -17.91 14.08 -17.98
C THR A 127 -16.55 14.79 -17.79
N PRO A 128 -15.75 15.01 -18.83
CA PRO A 128 -14.49 15.75 -18.68
C PRO A 128 -14.68 17.15 -18.05
N GLU A 129 -15.77 17.85 -18.43
CA GLU A 129 -16.10 19.18 -17.91
C GLU A 129 -16.34 19.16 -16.38
N ASN A 130 -17.25 18.30 -15.91
CA ASN A 130 -17.60 18.28 -14.49
C ASN A 130 -16.51 17.61 -13.63
N ALA A 131 -15.71 16.69 -14.20
CA ALA A 131 -14.60 16.06 -13.51
C ALA A 131 -13.50 17.07 -13.17
N ARG A 132 -13.22 18.02 -14.08
CA ARG A 132 -12.30 19.13 -13.81
C ARG A 132 -12.81 20.03 -12.67
N LEU A 133 -14.08 20.42 -12.70
CA LEU A 133 -14.68 21.28 -11.67
C LEU A 133 -14.67 20.60 -10.30
N TYR A 134 -15.04 19.32 -10.27
CA TYR A 134 -15.01 18.51 -9.05
C TYR A 134 -13.58 18.35 -8.51
N GLY A 135 -12.62 18.03 -9.38
CA GLY A 135 -11.20 17.97 -9.01
C GLY A 135 -10.69 19.30 -8.45
N GLU A 136 -11.06 20.43 -9.03
CA GLU A 136 -10.64 21.76 -8.54
C GLU A 136 -11.27 22.10 -7.19
N PHE A 137 -12.53 21.73 -6.96
CA PHE A 137 -13.17 21.85 -5.65
C PHE A 137 -12.40 21.07 -4.58
N LEU A 138 -12.10 19.79 -4.83
CA LEU A 138 -11.35 18.95 -3.89
C LEU A 138 -9.93 19.47 -3.67
N GLY A 139 -9.24 19.85 -4.76
CA GLY A 139 -7.91 20.43 -4.71
C GLY A 139 -7.84 21.68 -3.84
N ARG A 140 -8.83 22.58 -3.96
CA ARG A 140 -8.92 23.77 -3.10
C ARG A 140 -9.21 23.41 -1.65
N ARG A 141 -10.18 22.52 -1.40
CA ARG A 141 -10.62 22.17 -0.05
C ARG A 141 -9.51 21.50 0.77
N TYR A 142 -8.74 20.61 0.14
CA TYR A 142 -7.74 19.79 0.83
C TYR A 142 -6.30 20.23 0.59
N ARG A 143 -6.09 21.42 -0.01
CA ARG A 143 -4.77 21.97 -0.35
C ARG A 143 -3.74 21.90 0.79
N ASP A 144 -4.18 22.12 2.02
CA ASP A 144 -3.29 22.19 3.19
C ASP A 144 -3.39 20.96 4.10
N LYS A 145 -4.01 19.86 3.63
CA LYS A 145 -4.15 18.61 4.38
C LYS A 145 -3.06 17.61 3.99
N PRO A 146 -2.65 16.68 4.89
CA PRO A 146 -1.70 15.63 4.54
C PRO A 146 -2.39 14.54 3.71
N ILE A 147 -2.57 14.80 2.41
CA ILE A 147 -3.20 13.85 1.49
C ILE A 147 -2.28 13.44 0.34
N ILE A 148 -2.60 12.30 -0.26
CA ILE A 148 -2.05 11.79 -1.52
C ILE A 148 -3.24 11.51 -2.42
N TRP A 149 -3.29 12.10 -3.61
CA TRP A 149 -4.39 11.84 -4.54
C TRP A 149 -4.24 10.47 -5.19
N ILE A 150 -5.33 9.71 -5.22
CA ILE A 150 -5.37 8.40 -5.88
C ILE A 150 -6.54 8.43 -6.87
N LEU A 151 -6.27 8.60 -8.17
CA LEU A 151 -7.31 8.53 -9.20
C LEU A 151 -7.66 7.07 -9.53
N GLY A 152 -8.67 6.84 -10.38
CA GLY A 152 -9.05 5.51 -10.84
C GLY A 152 -10.17 4.91 -10.01
N GLY A 153 -9.88 3.79 -9.33
CA GLY A 153 -10.82 3.06 -8.47
C GLY A 153 -11.33 1.79 -9.14
N ASP A 154 -10.47 0.76 -9.18
CA ASP A 154 -10.76 -0.60 -9.67
C ASP A 154 -11.60 -0.70 -10.97
N ARG A 155 -11.37 0.17 -11.95
CA ARG A 155 -12.03 0.06 -13.27
C ARG A 155 -11.03 0.19 -14.40
N PRO A 156 -11.23 -0.57 -15.49
CA PRO A 156 -10.37 -0.47 -16.66
C PRO A 156 -10.73 0.76 -17.51
N ILE A 157 -9.75 1.23 -18.27
CA ILE A 157 -9.93 2.28 -19.25
C ILE A 157 -10.22 1.61 -20.60
N GLU A 158 -11.46 1.77 -21.09
CA GLU A 158 -11.94 1.07 -22.27
C GLU A 158 -12.34 2.02 -23.41
N LYS A 159 -12.54 3.31 -23.09
CA LYS A 159 -12.95 4.35 -24.05
C LYS A 159 -12.05 5.58 -23.92
N PRO A 160 -11.84 6.35 -25.01
CA PRO A 160 -11.16 7.64 -24.94
C PRO A 160 -11.76 8.58 -23.88
N GLU A 161 -13.07 8.61 -23.77
CA GLU A 161 -13.77 9.47 -22.80
C GLU A 161 -13.42 9.15 -21.33
N HIS A 162 -13.15 7.88 -20.99
CA HIS A 162 -12.68 7.55 -19.64
C HIS A 162 -11.30 8.19 -19.36
N ARG A 163 -10.41 8.22 -20.37
CA ARG A 163 -9.11 8.91 -20.25
C ARG A 163 -9.30 10.41 -20.13
N ASP A 164 -10.20 10.99 -20.90
CA ASP A 164 -10.47 12.43 -20.88
C ASP A 164 -11.04 12.87 -19.52
N ILE A 165 -11.96 12.09 -18.94
CA ILE A 165 -12.49 12.30 -17.58
C ILE A 165 -11.37 12.30 -16.54
N LEU A 166 -10.51 11.27 -16.56
CA LEU A 166 -9.43 11.11 -15.58
C LEU A 166 -8.35 12.19 -15.72
N ASN A 167 -7.96 12.54 -16.95
CA ASN A 167 -7.04 13.66 -17.21
C ASN A 167 -7.63 15.00 -16.75
N ALA A 168 -8.92 15.24 -17.02
CA ALA A 168 -9.60 16.46 -16.60
C ALA A 168 -9.69 16.56 -15.07
N MET A 169 -9.98 15.45 -14.38
CA MET A 169 -9.96 15.39 -12.92
C MET A 169 -8.57 15.69 -12.36
N ALA A 170 -7.52 15.07 -12.89
CA ALA A 170 -6.13 15.34 -12.49
C ALA A 170 -5.75 16.81 -12.69
N ALA A 171 -6.14 17.40 -13.83
CA ALA A 171 -5.93 18.82 -14.10
C ALA A 171 -6.68 19.73 -13.12
N GLY A 172 -7.92 19.38 -12.77
CA GLY A 172 -8.72 20.05 -11.75
C GLY A 172 -8.02 20.02 -10.39
N LEU A 173 -7.58 18.84 -9.93
CA LEU A 173 -6.88 18.68 -8.65
C LEU A 173 -5.63 19.56 -8.59
N ARG A 174 -4.79 19.53 -9.62
CA ARG A 174 -3.57 20.36 -9.73
C ARG A 174 -3.91 21.86 -9.73
N ALA A 175 -4.96 22.28 -10.42
CA ALA A 175 -5.40 23.67 -10.40
C ALA A 175 -5.89 24.09 -9.00
N GLY A 176 -6.61 23.20 -8.32
CA GLY A 176 -7.15 23.45 -6.99
C GLY A 176 -6.09 23.48 -5.89
N ASP A 177 -5.06 22.63 -5.95
CA ASP A 177 -4.02 22.52 -4.91
C ASP A 177 -2.67 23.15 -5.29
N ALA A 178 -2.59 23.79 -6.47
CA ALA A 178 -1.37 24.35 -7.06
C ALA A 178 -0.25 23.32 -7.28
N GLY A 179 -0.61 22.06 -7.55
CA GLY A 179 0.30 20.97 -7.80
C GLY A 179 1.06 20.48 -6.58
N ARG A 180 0.54 20.75 -5.37
CA ARG A 180 1.23 20.51 -4.11
C ARG A 180 1.33 19.04 -3.72
N HIS A 181 0.28 18.24 -3.99
CA HIS A 181 0.23 16.85 -3.56
C HIS A 181 0.71 15.90 -4.66
N LEU A 182 1.20 14.74 -4.23
CA LEU A 182 1.48 13.64 -5.15
C LEU A 182 0.16 13.03 -5.66
N ILE A 183 0.18 12.55 -6.90
CA ILE A 183 -0.94 11.87 -7.54
C ILE A 183 -0.49 10.49 -8.04
N THR A 184 -1.28 9.45 -7.75
CA THR A 184 -1.16 8.11 -8.33
C THR A 184 -2.51 7.67 -8.92
N PHE A 185 -2.57 6.44 -9.43
CA PHE A 185 -3.76 5.86 -10.03
C PHE A 185 -3.96 4.42 -9.55
N HIS A 186 -5.13 4.12 -9.02
CA HIS A 186 -5.55 2.80 -8.60
C HIS A 186 -6.15 2.02 -9.79
N PRO A 187 -5.45 1.01 -10.33
CA PRO A 187 -5.90 0.27 -11.50
C PRO A 187 -6.96 -0.78 -11.13
N VAL A 188 -7.49 -1.44 -12.16
CA VAL A 188 -8.30 -2.66 -12.04
C VAL A 188 -7.45 -3.86 -11.57
N GLY A 189 -8.08 -4.85 -10.94
CA GLY A 189 -7.43 -6.08 -10.48
C GLY A 189 -6.52 -6.76 -11.50
N GLY A 190 -5.33 -7.18 -11.05
CA GLY A 190 -4.31 -7.85 -11.87
C GLY A 190 -3.52 -6.92 -12.81
N ARG A 191 -3.64 -5.60 -12.65
CA ARG A 191 -3.01 -4.59 -13.51
C ARG A 191 -2.20 -3.57 -12.71
N SER A 192 -1.45 -2.73 -13.43
CA SER A 192 -0.79 -1.54 -12.87
C SER A 192 -1.26 -0.27 -13.55
N SER A 193 -1.22 0.85 -12.83
CA SER A 193 -1.29 2.18 -13.43
C SER A 193 -0.28 2.39 -14.56
N ALA A 194 0.87 1.70 -14.50
CA ALA A 194 1.89 1.81 -15.53
C ALA A 194 1.41 1.34 -16.91
N ASP A 195 0.39 0.48 -16.97
CA ASP A 195 -0.13 -0.04 -18.23
C ASP A 195 -0.82 1.06 -19.07
N ASP A 196 -1.36 2.10 -18.42
CA ASP A 196 -2.12 3.18 -19.05
C ASP A 196 -1.51 4.57 -18.87
N TRP A 197 -0.83 4.81 -17.75
CA TRP A 197 -0.49 6.16 -17.28
C TRP A 197 0.99 6.37 -16.97
N HIS A 198 1.88 5.41 -17.27
CA HIS A 198 3.28 5.55 -16.88
C HIS A 198 3.91 6.85 -17.40
N ALA A 199 3.55 7.27 -18.61
CA ALA A 199 4.04 8.49 -19.25
C ALA A 199 3.23 9.75 -18.92
N ALA A 200 2.15 9.66 -18.13
CA ALA A 200 1.35 10.83 -17.78
C ALA A 200 2.13 11.77 -16.85
N ASP A 201 2.11 13.07 -17.18
CA ASP A 201 2.81 14.12 -16.44
C ASP A 201 2.26 14.29 -15.02
N TRP A 202 0.97 14.00 -14.82
CA TRP A 202 0.33 14.12 -13.52
C TRP A 202 0.63 12.93 -12.61
N LEU A 203 1.06 11.76 -13.12
CA LEU A 203 1.28 10.54 -12.34
C LEU A 203 2.67 10.55 -11.69
N ASP A 204 2.75 10.72 -10.37
CA ASP A 204 4.02 10.81 -9.64
C ASP A 204 4.64 9.44 -9.33
N PHE A 205 3.83 8.42 -9.05
CA PHE A 205 4.28 7.05 -8.82
C PHE A 205 3.26 6.03 -9.30
N ASN A 206 3.74 4.83 -9.66
CA ASN A 206 2.88 3.73 -10.11
C ASN A 206 2.27 2.98 -8.91
N MET A 207 1.07 2.46 -9.10
CA MET A 207 0.38 1.58 -8.15
C MET A 207 -0.20 0.39 -8.91
N CYS A 208 -0.03 -0.81 -8.36
CA CYS A 208 -0.70 -2.00 -8.86
C CYS A 208 -1.77 -2.52 -7.89
N GLN A 209 -2.68 -3.32 -8.44
CA GLN A 209 -3.65 -4.12 -7.69
C GLN A 209 -3.33 -5.60 -7.93
N SER A 210 -2.75 -6.27 -6.95
CA SER A 210 -2.41 -7.70 -7.06
C SER A 210 -3.47 -8.64 -6.47
N GLY A 211 -4.44 -8.13 -5.71
CA GLY A 211 -5.48 -8.92 -5.07
C GLY A 211 -6.40 -9.66 -6.07
N HIS A 212 -7.22 -10.62 -5.65
CA HIS A 212 -7.45 -11.12 -4.28
C HIS A 212 -7.16 -12.62 -4.13
N ALA A 213 -6.27 -13.17 -4.97
CA ALA A 213 -5.87 -14.58 -4.92
C ALA A 213 -4.69 -14.82 -3.96
N ARG A 214 -4.67 -16.01 -3.34
CA ARG A 214 -3.54 -16.46 -2.53
C ARG A 214 -2.33 -16.72 -3.42
N ASN A 215 -1.14 -16.33 -2.95
CA ASN A 215 0.13 -16.50 -3.68
C ASN A 215 0.18 -15.77 -5.04
N THR A 216 -0.62 -14.70 -5.25
CA THR A 216 -0.39 -13.85 -6.43
C THR A 216 1.05 -13.34 -6.41
N PRO A 217 1.84 -13.51 -7.48
CA PRO A 217 3.24 -13.09 -7.53
C PRO A 217 3.36 -11.58 -7.73
N ASN A 218 2.92 -10.79 -6.74
CA ASN A 218 2.88 -9.33 -6.82
C ASN A 218 4.27 -8.70 -7.06
N TRP A 219 5.35 -9.36 -6.63
CA TRP A 219 6.73 -9.00 -6.96
C TRP A 219 6.99 -8.87 -8.47
N GLN A 220 6.28 -9.61 -9.33
CA GLN A 220 6.44 -9.50 -10.79
C GLN A 220 5.94 -8.15 -11.31
N CYS A 221 4.81 -7.70 -10.78
CA CYS A 221 4.25 -6.38 -11.12
C CYS A 221 5.19 -5.26 -10.68
N ILE A 222 5.69 -5.36 -9.43
CA ILE A 222 6.66 -4.38 -8.89
C ILE A 222 7.96 -4.38 -9.69
N ALA A 223 8.55 -5.55 -9.96
CA ALA A 223 9.80 -5.65 -10.71
C ALA A 223 9.66 -5.08 -12.13
N ARG A 224 8.54 -5.36 -12.79
CA ARG A 224 8.21 -4.79 -14.10
C ARG A 224 8.15 -3.26 -14.04
N ASP A 225 7.35 -2.71 -13.13
CA ASP A 225 7.17 -1.25 -13.01
C ASP A 225 8.46 -0.55 -12.58
N TYR A 226 9.27 -1.20 -11.72
CA TYR A 226 10.57 -0.71 -11.30
C TYR A 226 11.56 -0.62 -12.48
N ALA A 227 11.44 -1.49 -13.48
CA ALA A 227 12.31 -1.48 -14.66
C ALA A 227 11.94 -0.40 -15.70
N LEU A 228 10.79 0.26 -15.56
CA LEU A 228 10.31 1.22 -16.57
C LEU A 228 11.10 2.54 -16.57
N THR A 229 11.04 3.20 -17.74
CA THR A 229 11.55 4.55 -17.96
C THR A 229 10.43 5.45 -18.50
N PRO A 230 10.33 6.72 -18.06
CA PRO A 230 11.17 7.36 -17.04
C PRO A 230 10.96 6.75 -15.64
N THR A 231 12.03 6.71 -14.85
CA THR A 231 11.98 6.11 -13.50
C THR A 231 10.95 6.80 -12.62
N LYS A 232 10.02 6.01 -12.07
CA LYS A 232 9.04 6.42 -11.04
C LYS A 232 9.05 5.40 -9.90
N PRO A 233 8.68 5.79 -8.66
CA PRO A 233 8.41 4.82 -7.62
C PRO A 233 7.23 3.92 -8.01
N CYS A 234 7.17 2.73 -7.44
CA CYS A 234 6.04 1.81 -7.60
C CYS A 234 5.67 1.17 -6.25
N MET A 235 4.43 0.70 -6.13
CA MET A 235 3.97 -0.05 -4.98
C MET A 235 2.75 -0.91 -5.30
N ASP A 236 2.45 -1.85 -4.40
CA ASP A 236 1.20 -2.63 -4.41
C ASP A 236 0.20 -1.94 -3.50
N GLY A 237 -0.85 -1.36 -4.11
CA GLY A 237 -1.85 -0.55 -3.44
C GLY A 237 -3.10 -1.31 -3.01
N GLU A 238 -3.29 -2.53 -3.52
CA GLU A 238 -4.35 -3.44 -3.14
C GLU A 238 -3.91 -4.90 -3.42
N PRO A 239 -3.23 -5.53 -2.45
CA PRO A 239 -2.98 -6.96 -2.46
C PRO A 239 -4.23 -7.74 -2.00
N ALA A 240 -4.11 -9.05 -1.86
CA ALA A 240 -5.17 -9.87 -1.26
C ALA A 240 -5.44 -9.44 0.20
N TYR A 241 -6.71 -9.24 0.55
CA TYR A 241 -7.11 -8.77 1.88
C TYR A 241 -7.27 -9.88 2.90
N GLU A 242 -6.82 -9.64 4.14
CA GLU A 242 -7.05 -10.56 5.26
C GLU A 242 -8.53 -10.87 5.43
N ASP A 243 -8.87 -12.14 5.65
CA ASP A 243 -10.24 -12.64 5.77
C ASP A 243 -11.11 -12.42 4.51
N HIS A 244 -10.49 -12.17 3.35
CA HIS A 244 -11.17 -12.28 2.06
C HIS A 244 -11.13 -13.73 1.57
N PRO A 245 -12.21 -14.30 0.99
CA PRO A 245 -12.15 -15.59 0.33
C PRO A 245 -11.17 -15.53 -0.85
N ALA A 246 -10.18 -16.44 -0.89
CA ALA A 246 -9.13 -16.38 -1.89
C ALA A 246 -9.71 -16.51 -3.31
N ALA A 247 -9.39 -15.54 -4.17
CA ALA A 247 -9.94 -15.42 -5.52
C ALA A 247 -11.48 -15.39 -5.56
N PHE A 248 -12.11 -14.79 -4.55
CA PHE A 248 -13.57 -14.66 -4.42
C PHE A 248 -14.32 -16.02 -4.31
N ASN A 249 -13.62 -17.13 -4.02
CA ASN A 249 -14.23 -18.44 -3.85
C ASN A 249 -13.91 -19.00 -2.45
N ILE A 250 -14.95 -19.31 -1.67
CA ILE A 250 -14.83 -19.88 -0.32
C ILE A 250 -14.16 -21.25 -0.28
N GLU A 251 -14.21 -22.02 -1.38
CA GLU A 251 -13.57 -23.33 -1.50
C GLU A 251 -12.04 -23.23 -1.47
N ASN A 252 -11.48 -22.06 -1.82
CA ASN A 252 -10.04 -21.78 -1.74
C ASN A 252 -9.59 -21.42 -0.31
N GLY A 253 -10.52 -21.33 0.64
CA GLY A 253 -10.29 -20.81 1.98
C GLY A 253 -10.15 -19.28 2.01
N TYR A 254 -9.81 -18.76 3.19
CA TYR A 254 -9.68 -17.32 3.42
C TYR A 254 -8.21 -16.92 3.47
N ILE A 255 -7.91 -15.71 3.02
CA ILE A 255 -6.58 -15.10 3.13
C ILE A 255 -6.27 -14.85 4.61
N GLU A 256 -5.07 -15.22 5.03
CA GLU A 256 -4.63 -15.09 6.42
C GLU A 256 -3.48 -14.08 6.54
N ALA A 257 -3.15 -13.67 7.78
CA ALA A 257 -2.03 -12.76 8.04
C ALA A 257 -0.70 -13.18 7.39
N TYR A 258 -0.44 -14.49 7.29
CA TYR A 258 0.74 -15.01 6.57
C TYR A 258 0.73 -14.65 5.08
N ASP A 259 -0.42 -14.74 4.42
CA ASP A 259 -0.56 -14.36 3.02
C ASP A 259 -0.33 -12.85 2.83
N ASN A 260 -0.81 -12.01 3.76
CA ASN A 260 -0.54 -10.57 3.71
C ASN A 260 0.94 -10.25 3.92
N ARG A 261 1.61 -10.85 4.92
CA ARG A 261 3.06 -10.66 5.14
C ARG A 261 3.85 -11.06 3.90
N LYS A 262 3.49 -12.18 3.27
CA LYS A 262 4.15 -12.65 2.04
C LYS A 262 4.03 -11.63 0.91
N SER A 263 2.84 -11.10 0.63
CA SER A 263 2.66 -10.04 -0.37
C SER A 263 3.44 -8.77 -0.02
N LEU A 264 3.46 -8.38 1.27
CA LEU A 264 4.21 -7.23 1.78
C LEU A 264 5.71 -7.36 1.49
N TYR A 265 6.36 -8.44 1.93
CA TYR A 265 7.80 -8.61 1.75
C TYR A 265 8.20 -8.86 0.30
N TRP A 266 7.38 -9.59 -0.48
CA TRP A 266 7.59 -9.73 -1.92
C TRP A 266 7.57 -8.38 -2.64
N ALA A 267 6.58 -7.53 -2.39
CA ALA A 267 6.51 -6.21 -3.01
C ALA A 267 7.70 -5.32 -2.59
N LEU A 268 7.96 -5.22 -1.28
CA LEU A 268 9.04 -4.37 -0.76
C LEU A 268 10.39 -4.78 -1.33
N PHE A 269 10.72 -6.07 -1.31
CA PHE A 269 12.04 -6.55 -1.74
C PHE A 269 12.14 -6.63 -3.27
N ALA A 270 11.03 -6.51 -4.00
CA ALA A 270 11.02 -6.30 -5.45
C ALA A 270 11.23 -4.83 -5.87
N GLY A 271 11.28 -3.91 -4.91
CA GLY A 271 11.61 -2.50 -5.14
C GLY A 271 10.49 -1.52 -4.82
N ALA A 272 9.38 -1.97 -4.24
CA ALA A 272 8.31 -1.07 -3.83
C ALA A 272 8.80 -0.09 -2.75
N HIS A 273 8.31 1.15 -2.81
CA HIS A 273 8.62 2.19 -1.80
C HIS A 273 7.75 2.08 -0.53
N GLY A 274 6.77 1.18 -0.54
CA GLY A 274 5.81 0.94 0.51
C GLY A 274 4.83 -0.15 0.10
N HIS A 275 3.77 -0.32 0.89
CA HIS A 275 2.76 -1.36 0.68
C HIS A 275 1.45 -0.96 1.36
N THR A 276 0.33 -1.42 0.81
CA THR A 276 -0.99 -1.30 1.43
C THR A 276 -1.47 -2.65 1.93
N TYR A 277 -1.84 -2.74 3.19
CA TYR A 277 -2.62 -3.84 3.74
C TYR A 277 -4.11 -3.58 3.52
N GLY A 278 -4.90 -4.64 3.47
CA GLY A 278 -6.34 -4.51 3.62
C GLY A 278 -6.96 -5.75 4.24
N CYS A 279 -8.19 -5.58 4.69
CA CYS A 279 -8.93 -6.60 5.43
C CYS A 279 -10.38 -6.57 4.99
N HIS A 280 -10.96 -7.75 4.73
CA HIS A 280 -12.26 -7.87 4.08
C HIS A 280 -13.40 -7.20 4.84
N PRO A 281 -13.54 -7.36 6.17
CA PRO A 281 -14.52 -6.58 6.93
C PRO A 281 -14.21 -5.09 7.03
N ILE A 282 -12.94 -4.70 7.03
CA ILE A 282 -12.52 -3.30 7.27
C ILE A 282 -12.77 -2.42 6.05
N TRP A 283 -12.39 -2.85 4.83
CA TRP A 283 -12.50 -1.97 3.66
C TRP A 283 -13.94 -1.49 3.43
N GLN A 284 -14.91 -2.38 3.70
CA GLN A 284 -16.35 -2.13 3.58
C GLN A 284 -17.00 -1.64 4.89
N PHE A 285 -16.25 -1.61 6.00
CA PHE A 285 -16.74 -1.39 7.36
C PHE A 285 -17.99 -2.22 7.67
N PHE A 286 -17.91 -3.54 7.44
CA PHE A 286 -19.05 -4.44 7.59
C PHE A 286 -19.57 -4.44 9.03
N THR A 287 -20.88 -4.26 9.17
CA THR A 287 -21.58 -4.36 10.46
C THR A 287 -22.89 -5.11 10.28
N LEU A 288 -23.37 -5.75 11.35
CA LEU A 288 -24.61 -6.51 11.32
C LEU A 288 -25.80 -5.60 10.93
N GLY A 289 -26.67 -6.12 10.06
CA GLY A 289 -27.82 -5.38 9.53
C GLY A 289 -27.57 -4.71 8.19
N ARG A 290 -26.34 -4.71 7.68
CA ARG A 290 -26.04 -4.38 6.27
C ARG A 290 -25.72 -5.67 5.49
N PRO A 291 -26.09 -5.77 4.20
CA PRO A 291 -25.68 -6.91 3.37
C PRO A 291 -24.15 -6.97 3.27
N PRO A 292 -23.50 -8.13 3.51
CA PRO A 292 -22.07 -8.25 3.33
C PRO A 292 -21.72 -8.20 1.84
N LYS A 293 -20.58 -7.59 1.50
CA LYS A 293 -19.98 -7.80 0.18
C LYS A 293 -19.29 -9.16 0.14
N SER A 294 -19.61 -9.94 -0.89
CA SER A 294 -19.09 -11.31 -1.07
C SER A 294 -19.37 -12.16 0.19
N PHE A 295 -18.40 -12.93 0.67
CA PHE A 295 -18.54 -13.85 1.80
C PHE A 295 -17.93 -13.26 3.09
N CYS A 296 -18.21 -11.98 3.37
CA CYS A 296 -17.74 -11.35 4.61
C CYS A 296 -18.39 -12.03 5.84
N ARG A 297 -17.57 -12.41 6.82
CA ARG A 297 -17.99 -13.28 7.93
C ARG A 297 -17.66 -12.75 9.33
N HIS A 298 -16.99 -11.60 9.43
CA HIS A 298 -16.70 -10.91 10.68
C HIS A 298 -17.05 -9.44 10.53
N THR A 299 -17.41 -8.79 11.63
CA THR A 299 -17.59 -7.33 11.69
C THR A 299 -16.26 -6.60 11.63
N TRP A 300 -16.30 -5.32 11.24
CA TRP A 300 -15.10 -4.49 11.22
C TRP A 300 -14.49 -4.32 12.62
N GLN A 301 -15.32 -4.32 13.68
CA GLN A 301 -14.86 -4.23 15.07
C GLN A 301 -14.05 -5.46 15.49
N GLU A 302 -14.50 -6.66 15.10
CA GLU A 302 -13.74 -7.89 15.34
C GLU A 302 -12.45 -7.92 14.52
N ALA A 303 -12.57 -7.57 13.23
CA ALA A 303 -11.46 -7.60 12.28
C ALA A 303 -10.35 -6.58 12.61
N MET A 304 -10.67 -5.52 13.34
CA MET A 304 -9.68 -4.57 13.82
C MET A 304 -8.59 -5.24 14.66
N HIS A 305 -8.89 -6.35 15.33
CA HIS A 305 -7.93 -7.09 16.15
C HIS A 305 -7.21 -8.23 15.39
N PHE A 306 -7.42 -8.35 14.08
CA PHE A 306 -6.75 -9.38 13.29
C PHE A 306 -5.23 -9.17 13.23
N PRO A 307 -4.46 -10.27 13.27
CA PRO A 307 -3.02 -10.22 13.43
C PRO A 307 -2.31 -9.55 12.26
N GLY A 308 -2.83 -9.66 11.02
CA GLY A 308 -2.19 -9.06 9.84
C GLY A 308 -1.97 -7.56 10.02
N SER A 309 -3.01 -6.82 10.45
CA SER A 309 -2.92 -5.37 10.69
C SER A 309 -1.81 -4.99 11.68
N GLY A 310 -1.62 -5.78 12.75
CA GLY A 310 -0.58 -5.54 13.75
C GLY A 310 0.82 -5.93 13.27
N GLN A 311 0.93 -6.87 12.32
CA GLN A 311 2.21 -7.39 11.86
C GLN A 311 2.86 -6.54 10.77
N MET A 312 2.05 -5.78 10.01
CA MET A 312 2.53 -4.89 8.95
C MET A 312 3.63 -3.92 9.43
N GLN A 313 3.54 -3.46 10.68
CA GLN A 313 4.51 -2.56 11.30
C GLN A 313 5.93 -3.12 11.35
N HIS A 314 6.09 -4.44 11.43
CA HIS A 314 7.39 -5.08 11.57
C HIS A 314 8.23 -4.96 10.30
N ALA A 315 7.60 -4.93 9.12
CA ALA A 315 8.31 -4.66 7.87
C ALA A 315 8.80 -3.22 7.80
N ARG A 316 7.98 -2.25 8.24
CA ARG A 316 8.37 -0.84 8.32
C ARG A 316 9.59 -0.66 9.23
N ARG A 317 9.55 -1.21 10.45
CA ARG A 317 10.68 -1.15 11.40
C ARG A 317 11.96 -1.74 10.80
N LEU A 318 11.86 -2.90 10.17
CA LEU A 318 13.02 -3.53 9.52
C LEU A 318 13.60 -2.64 8.41
N ILE A 319 12.77 -2.12 7.52
CA ILE A 319 13.23 -1.26 6.40
C ILE A 319 13.82 0.06 6.93
N GLU A 320 13.22 0.65 7.96
CA GLU A 320 13.72 1.87 8.62
C GLU A 320 14.92 1.63 9.56
N SER A 321 15.33 0.37 9.80
CA SER A 321 16.51 0.04 10.62
C SER A 321 17.84 0.15 9.86
N ARG A 322 17.80 0.41 8.55
CA ARG A 322 18.96 0.52 7.66
C ARG A 322 18.81 1.73 6.74
N PRO A 323 19.87 2.16 6.02
CA PRO A 323 19.77 3.22 5.02
C PRO A 323 18.65 2.98 3.98
N PHE A 324 17.55 3.72 4.15
CA PHE A 324 16.31 3.48 3.40
C PHE A 324 16.44 3.77 1.90
N LEU A 325 17.02 4.92 1.56
CA LEU A 325 16.97 5.48 0.19
C LEU A 325 17.97 4.81 -0.76
N SER A 326 18.97 4.11 -0.24
CA SER A 326 19.99 3.41 -1.03
C SER A 326 19.63 1.95 -1.33
N ARG A 327 18.51 1.46 -0.80
CA ARG A 327 18.01 0.11 -1.04
C ARG A 327 17.67 -0.11 -2.52
N ILE A 328 17.96 -1.30 -3.03
CA ILE A 328 17.63 -1.77 -4.38
C ILE A 328 17.13 -3.24 -4.32
N PRO A 329 16.21 -3.66 -5.21
CA PRO A 329 15.96 -5.08 -5.42
C PRO A 329 17.20 -5.73 -6.06
N ASP A 330 17.58 -6.92 -5.59
CA ASP A 330 18.70 -7.67 -6.20
C ASP A 330 18.44 -9.18 -6.13
N PRO A 331 17.71 -9.75 -7.11
CA PRO A 331 17.47 -11.19 -7.16
C PRO A 331 18.76 -11.99 -7.39
N SER A 332 19.85 -11.36 -7.85
CA SER A 332 21.14 -12.05 -8.06
C SER A 332 21.84 -12.44 -6.76
N LEU A 333 21.33 -11.99 -5.59
CA LEU A 333 21.74 -12.48 -4.29
C LEU A 333 21.39 -13.96 -4.09
N ILE A 334 20.33 -14.46 -4.72
CA ILE A 334 19.90 -15.85 -4.56
C ILE A 334 20.64 -16.74 -5.56
N VAL A 335 21.40 -17.71 -5.04
CA VAL A 335 22.11 -18.68 -5.87
C VAL A 335 21.17 -19.82 -6.23
N GLY A 336 20.97 -20.04 -7.53
CA GLY A 336 20.04 -21.03 -8.06
C GLY A 336 18.64 -20.45 -8.27
N GLU A 337 17.61 -21.31 -8.20
CA GLU A 337 16.23 -20.88 -8.42
C GLU A 337 15.64 -20.25 -7.14
N ALA A 338 15.03 -19.07 -7.29
CA ALA A 338 14.29 -18.40 -6.22
C ALA A 338 13.00 -19.14 -5.80
N GLY A 339 12.60 -20.19 -6.51
CA GLY A 339 11.34 -20.89 -6.29
C GLY A 339 10.11 -20.15 -6.83
N THR A 340 8.96 -20.83 -6.77
CA THR A 340 7.67 -20.34 -7.31
C THR A 340 6.54 -20.50 -6.30
N GLY A 341 5.43 -19.79 -6.52
CA GLY A 341 4.26 -19.81 -5.64
C GLY A 341 4.65 -19.50 -4.19
N VAL A 342 4.17 -20.31 -3.25
CA VAL A 342 4.46 -20.15 -1.81
C VAL A 342 5.95 -20.26 -1.46
N HIS A 343 6.79 -20.83 -2.34
CA HIS A 343 8.22 -21.03 -2.09
C HIS A 343 9.11 -19.89 -2.61
N HIS A 344 8.54 -18.89 -3.27
CA HIS A 344 9.33 -17.83 -3.89
C HIS A 344 10.07 -16.97 -2.85
N VAL A 345 11.40 -17.00 -2.88
CA VAL A 345 12.31 -16.18 -2.09
C VAL A 345 12.56 -14.87 -2.83
N GLN A 346 12.50 -13.75 -2.11
CA GLN A 346 12.78 -12.43 -2.68
C GLN A 346 13.90 -11.75 -1.90
N ALA A 347 14.77 -10.98 -2.57
CA ALA A 347 15.94 -10.37 -1.97
C ALA A 347 16.11 -8.89 -2.36
N THR A 348 16.64 -8.11 -1.42
CA THR A 348 16.98 -6.69 -1.58
C THR A 348 18.28 -6.40 -0.84
N ARG A 349 19.01 -5.36 -1.26
CA ARG A 349 20.21 -4.90 -0.56
C ARG A 349 20.41 -3.41 -0.69
N ASP A 350 21.35 -2.89 0.09
CA ASP A 350 21.96 -1.61 -0.15
C ASP A 350 22.74 -1.58 -1.47
N VAL A 351 22.71 -0.45 -2.18
CA VAL A 351 23.46 -0.27 -3.44
C VAL A 351 24.96 -0.49 -3.26
N ASP A 352 25.52 -0.06 -2.13
CA ASP A 352 26.94 -0.24 -1.78
C ASP A 352 27.21 -1.58 -1.08
N GLY A 353 26.18 -2.43 -0.92
CA GLY A 353 26.31 -3.74 -0.31
C GLY A 353 26.62 -3.70 1.18
N SER A 354 26.24 -2.64 1.90
CA SER A 354 26.41 -2.56 3.36
C SER A 354 25.45 -3.45 4.14
N TYR A 355 24.31 -3.81 3.57
CA TYR A 355 23.38 -4.80 4.13
C TYR A 355 22.59 -5.50 3.02
N ALA A 356 22.03 -6.67 3.32
CA ALA A 356 21.01 -7.35 2.52
C ALA A 356 19.90 -7.93 3.40
N PHE A 357 18.71 -8.02 2.81
CA PHE A 357 17.58 -8.75 3.36
C PHE A 357 17.10 -9.79 2.36
N VAL A 358 16.80 -11.00 2.85
CA VAL A 358 16.23 -12.10 2.07
C VAL A 358 14.98 -12.60 2.76
N TYR A 359 13.82 -12.48 2.10
CA TYR A 359 12.56 -12.96 2.62
C TYR A 359 12.34 -14.42 2.22
N CYS A 360 12.24 -15.29 3.22
CA CYS A 360 12.00 -16.72 3.09
C CYS A 360 10.55 -17.01 3.52
N PRO A 361 9.61 -17.25 2.58
CA PRO A 361 8.20 -17.52 2.93
C PRO A 361 7.99 -18.92 3.53
N THR A 362 9.02 -19.76 3.54
CA THR A 362 8.99 -21.11 4.10
C THR A 362 10.29 -21.40 4.83
N ILE A 363 10.35 -22.52 5.56
CA ILE A 363 11.55 -22.97 6.30
C ILE A 363 12.59 -23.68 5.42
N LYS A 364 12.50 -23.57 4.09
CA LYS A 364 13.48 -24.16 3.16
C LYS A 364 14.80 -23.37 3.23
N PRO A 365 15.96 -24.04 3.18
CA PRO A 365 17.24 -23.35 3.08
C PRO A 365 17.33 -22.47 1.84
N VAL A 366 18.12 -21.41 1.93
CA VAL A 366 18.44 -20.49 0.84
C VAL A 366 19.95 -20.30 0.74
N THR A 367 20.50 -20.34 -0.47
CA THR A 367 21.91 -20.04 -0.72
C THR A 367 22.04 -18.60 -1.21
N VAL A 368 22.88 -17.81 -0.54
CA VAL A 368 23.07 -16.39 -0.82
C VAL A 368 24.50 -16.12 -1.30
N ASP A 369 24.67 -15.37 -2.38
CA ASP A 369 25.96 -14.90 -2.86
C ASP A 369 26.45 -13.71 -2.02
N LEU A 370 27.31 -13.99 -1.04
CA LEU A 370 27.83 -12.97 -0.13
C LEU A 370 28.78 -11.97 -0.84
N SER A 371 29.32 -12.31 -2.01
CA SER A 371 30.24 -11.43 -2.75
C SER A 371 29.59 -10.13 -3.24
N LYS A 372 28.26 -10.06 -3.20
CA LYS A 372 27.46 -8.85 -3.46
C LYS A 372 27.48 -7.84 -2.31
N LEU A 373 27.99 -8.23 -1.14
CA LEU A 373 28.13 -7.41 0.05
C LEU A 373 29.59 -6.99 0.23
N ARG A 374 29.81 -5.79 0.78
CA ARG A 374 31.17 -5.21 0.89
C ARG A 374 31.94 -5.67 2.12
N GLY A 375 31.25 -6.08 3.18
CA GLY A 375 31.88 -6.41 4.46
C GLY A 375 32.67 -7.72 4.37
N GLU A 376 33.90 -7.73 4.89
CA GLU A 376 34.71 -8.97 5.00
C GLU A 376 34.08 -9.98 5.99
N MET A 377 33.40 -9.45 7.00
CA MET A 377 32.62 -10.20 7.97
C MET A 377 31.20 -9.64 8.00
N LEU A 378 30.22 -10.55 8.04
CA LEU A 378 28.81 -10.20 8.06
C LEU A 378 28.16 -10.66 9.37
N ASP A 379 27.48 -9.75 10.05
CA ASP A 379 26.59 -10.09 11.17
C ASP A 379 25.27 -10.65 10.62
N VAL A 380 24.82 -11.78 11.18
CA VAL A 380 23.68 -12.53 10.67
C VAL A 380 22.56 -12.58 11.69
N HIS A 381 21.36 -12.22 11.28
CA HIS A 381 20.14 -12.33 12.08
C HIS A 381 19.01 -12.98 11.29
N TRP A 382 18.14 -13.69 12.00
CA TRP A 382 16.82 -14.06 11.54
C TRP A 382 15.79 -13.14 12.18
N TYR A 383 15.08 -12.37 11.38
CA TYR A 383 14.02 -11.48 11.82
C TYR A 383 12.67 -12.17 11.65
N ASP A 384 11.86 -12.17 12.71
CA ASP A 384 10.52 -12.75 12.74
C ASP A 384 9.47 -11.74 12.26
N PRO A 385 8.86 -11.91 11.08
CA PRO A 385 7.87 -10.99 10.54
C PRO A 385 6.57 -10.89 11.35
N ARG A 386 6.31 -11.86 12.24
CA ARG A 386 5.08 -11.93 13.05
C ARG A 386 5.18 -11.12 14.33
N THR A 387 6.39 -10.94 14.84
CA THR A 387 6.64 -10.35 16.17
C THR A 387 7.60 -9.16 16.11
N GLY A 388 8.38 -9.06 15.04
CA GLY A 388 9.45 -8.09 14.89
C GLY A 388 10.72 -8.42 15.69
N ALA A 389 10.85 -9.63 16.23
CA ALA A 389 12.02 -10.03 17.01
C ALA A 389 13.21 -10.40 16.10
N ALA A 390 14.42 -10.04 16.51
CA ALA A 390 15.65 -10.45 15.82
C ALA A 390 16.38 -11.55 16.60
N HIS A 391 16.69 -12.65 15.92
CA HIS A 391 17.43 -13.78 16.47
C HIS A 391 18.83 -13.81 15.89
N ARG A 392 19.84 -13.59 16.72
CA ARG A 392 21.24 -13.63 16.30
C ARG A 392 21.62 -15.03 15.82
N ALA A 393 22.15 -15.12 14.60
CA ALA A 393 22.60 -16.36 13.98
C ALA A 393 24.14 -16.44 13.82
N GLY A 394 24.87 -15.51 14.45
CA GLY A 394 26.32 -15.48 14.48
C GLY A 394 26.92 -14.48 13.51
N ARG A 395 28.17 -14.75 13.10
CA ARG A 395 28.93 -13.94 12.16
C ARG A 395 29.60 -14.84 11.14
N VAL A 396 29.62 -14.43 9.88
CA VAL A 396 30.14 -15.23 8.77
C VAL A 396 31.19 -14.43 8.00
N LYS A 397 32.21 -15.11 7.50
CA LYS A 397 33.15 -14.50 6.55
C LYS A 397 32.45 -14.36 5.20
N ASN A 398 32.73 -13.28 4.50
CA ASN A 398 32.33 -13.10 3.11
C ASN A 398 33.37 -13.79 2.21
N ASP A 399 33.14 -15.08 1.94
CA ASP A 399 34.02 -15.93 1.14
C ASP A 399 33.28 -16.66 -0.01
N GLY A 400 32.13 -16.11 -0.43
CA GLY A 400 31.35 -16.58 -1.57
C GLY A 400 29.94 -17.06 -1.20
N PRO A 401 29.33 -17.92 -2.03
CA PRO A 401 28.01 -18.49 -1.78
C PRO A 401 27.92 -19.21 -0.43
N ARG A 402 26.86 -18.93 0.33
CA ARG A 402 26.61 -19.57 1.63
C ARG A 402 25.15 -19.94 1.82
N GLU A 403 24.90 -21.15 2.30
CA GLU A 403 23.57 -21.62 2.65
C GLU A 403 23.17 -21.15 4.06
N PHE A 404 21.93 -20.68 4.18
CA PHE A 404 21.28 -20.30 5.43
C PHE A 404 19.96 -21.06 5.57
N THR A 405 19.74 -21.68 6.73
CA THR A 405 18.50 -22.39 7.03
C THR A 405 17.65 -21.55 7.98
N PRO A 406 16.41 -21.16 7.61
CA PRO A 406 15.51 -20.46 8.51
C PRO A 406 15.24 -21.27 9.79
N PRO A 407 14.94 -20.62 10.93
CA PRO A 407 14.49 -21.31 12.12
C PRO A 407 13.30 -22.23 11.79
N ARG A 408 13.25 -23.41 12.42
CA ARG A 408 12.26 -24.46 12.13
C ARG A 408 10.86 -24.18 12.71
N ILE A 409 10.47 -22.91 12.76
CA ILE A 409 9.15 -22.44 13.18
C ILE A 409 8.50 -21.80 11.95
N TRP A 410 7.46 -22.43 11.42
CA TRP A 410 6.67 -21.95 10.28
C TRP A 410 5.86 -20.69 10.67
N PRO A 411 5.61 -19.71 9.78
CA PRO A 411 5.76 -19.75 8.31
C PRO A 411 7.05 -19.20 7.72
N ASP A 412 7.39 -17.98 8.10
CA ASP A 412 8.22 -17.07 7.31
C ASP A 412 9.26 -16.37 8.17
N TRP A 413 10.37 -16.02 7.53
CA TRP A 413 11.52 -15.38 8.14
C TRP A 413 12.17 -14.41 7.18
N VAL A 414 12.80 -13.37 7.71
CA VAL A 414 13.73 -12.54 6.94
C VAL A 414 15.15 -12.81 7.43
N LEU A 415 16.04 -13.24 6.53
CA LEU A 415 17.47 -13.25 6.77
C LEU A 415 17.98 -11.81 6.64
N VAL A 416 18.69 -11.34 7.67
CA VAL A 416 19.37 -10.05 7.67
C VAL A 416 20.87 -10.28 7.70
N LEU A 417 21.56 -9.69 6.72
CA LEU A 417 23.02 -9.74 6.58
C LEU A 417 23.55 -8.31 6.61
N ASP A 418 24.38 -8.00 7.59
CA ASP A 418 24.95 -6.66 7.75
C ASP A 418 26.48 -6.71 7.64
N ASP A 419 27.07 -5.75 6.93
CA ASP A 419 28.49 -5.45 7.05
C ASP A 419 28.82 -5.15 8.53
N ALA A 420 29.61 -6.03 9.17
CA ALA A 420 29.95 -5.88 10.59
C ALA A 420 30.70 -4.57 10.87
N GLY A 421 31.35 -3.98 9.86
CA GLY A 421 32.01 -2.68 9.94
C GLY A 421 31.04 -1.50 9.97
N ALA A 422 29.83 -1.66 9.41
CA ALA A 422 28.80 -0.61 9.39
C ALA A 422 28.14 -0.40 10.77
N LYS A 423 28.25 -1.37 11.68
CA LYS A 423 27.74 -1.30 13.06
C LYS A 423 26.26 -0.92 13.14
N TYR A 424 25.45 -1.44 12.23
CA TYR A 424 24.01 -1.25 12.30
C TYR A 424 23.45 -1.81 13.61
N PRO A 425 22.41 -1.19 14.19
CA PRO A 425 21.77 -1.72 15.38
C PRO A 425 21.02 -3.02 15.03
N THR A 426 20.61 -3.78 16.03
CA THR A 426 19.86 -5.02 15.80
C THR A 426 18.57 -4.72 15.03
N PRO A 427 18.11 -5.61 14.12
CA PRO A 427 16.96 -5.32 13.26
C PRO A 427 15.63 -5.07 14.00
N ASP A 428 15.54 -5.46 15.26
CA ASP A 428 14.39 -5.26 16.16
C ASP A 428 14.48 -3.97 16.99
N SER A 429 15.57 -3.21 16.87
CA SER A 429 15.71 -1.90 17.48
C SER A 429 14.85 -0.83 16.81
N THR A 430 14.61 0.28 17.51
CA THR A 430 13.92 1.44 16.94
C THR A 430 14.78 2.13 15.87
N ARG A 431 14.09 2.81 14.94
CA ARG A 431 14.57 3.56 13.76
C ARG A 431 16.06 3.94 13.75
N TYR A 432 16.73 3.67 12.62
CA TYR A 432 18.08 4.17 12.33
C TYR A 432 17.98 5.66 12.00
N ASP A 433 18.40 6.51 12.94
CA ASP A 433 18.54 7.97 12.76
C ASP A 433 20.02 8.35 12.63
#